data_AF-A0A3P7NFV2-F1
#
_entry.id   AF-A0A3P7NFV2-F1
#
_cell.length_a   1.000
_cell.length_b   1.000
_cell.length_c   1.000
_cell.angle_alpha   90.00
_cell.angle_beta   90.00
_cell.angle_gamma   90.00
#
_symmetry.space_group_name_H-M   'P 1'
#
loop_
_entity.id
_entity.type
_entity.pdbx_description
1 polymer ?
#
loop_
_entity_poly.entity_id
_entity_poly.type
_entity_poly.pdbx_seq_one_letter_code
_entity_poly.pdbx_strand_id
1 'polypeptide(L)'
;MVEIQETFELNHETLYMSVKIVDMYLSKTKDVIKDDLQLLASVAIFIACKFEERSPPLIDDFMYVCEEMFTREQMIKMEMKVLDTINYDIGFPLSYRNVRRYARVCATRVTKTDMPKLTLARYVLETSLMFYEYIG
;
A
#
# COMPACT_ATOMS: atom_id res chain seq x y z
N MET A 1 -2.44 8.36 3.08
CA MET A 1 -1.83 7.24 2.31
C MET A 1 -1.76 7.55 0.83
N VAL A 2 -2.90 7.81 0.16
CA VAL A 2 -2.94 8.28 -1.24
C VAL A 2 -2.06 9.52 -1.43
N GLU A 3 -2.21 10.53 -0.57
CA GLU A 3 -1.39 11.75 -0.61
C GLU A 3 0.12 11.49 -0.53
N ILE A 4 0.56 10.52 0.29
CA ILE A 4 1.98 10.13 0.38
C ILE A 4 2.42 9.44 -0.91
N GLN A 5 1.58 8.57 -1.48
CA GLN A 5 1.87 7.92 -2.75
C GLN A 5 1.98 8.94 -3.90
N GLU A 6 1.11 9.93 -3.96
CA GLU A 6 1.18 11.00 -4.96
C GLU A 6 2.42 11.89 -4.75
N THR A 7 2.72 12.27 -3.50
CA THR A 7 3.86 13.16 -3.17
C THR A 7 5.20 12.54 -3.53
N PHE A 8 5.35 11.23 -3.32
CA PHE A 8 6.56 10.48 -3.68
C PHE A 8 6.53 9.87 -5.09
N GLU A 9 5.45 10.08 -5.85
CA GLU A 9 5.24 9.45 -7.16
C GLU A 9 5.41 7.92 -7.14
N LEU A 10 4.97 7.26 -6.06
CA LEU A 10 5.14 5.82 -5.87
C LEU A 10 4.24 5.04 -6.84
N ASN A 11 4.65 3.81 -7.15
CA ASN A 11 3.83 2.89 -7.91
C ASN A 11 2.50 2.62 -7.21
N HIS A 12 1.44 2.37 -7.99
CA HIS A 12 0.16 1.97 -7.43
C HIS A 12 0.28 0.66 -6.63
N GLU A 13 1.13 -0.28 -7.05
CA GLU A 13 1.40 -1.50 -6.26
C GLU A 13 1.83 -1.19 -4.82
N THR A 14 2.60 -0.12 -4.60
CA THR A 14 3.05 0.34 -3.28
C THR A 14 1.87 0.77 -2.41
N LEU A 15 0.93 1.55 -2.95
CA LEU A 15 -0.31 1.92 -2.25
C LEU A 15 -1.13 0.68 -1.88
N TYR A 16 -1.35 -0.22 -2.83
CA TYR A 16 -2.18 -1.42 -2.60
C TYR A 16 -1.55 -2.38 -1.60
N MET A 17 -0.23 -2.55 -1.65
CA MET A 17 0.50 -3.35 -0.66
C MET A 17 0.43 -2.70 0.72
N SER A 18 0.59 -1.38 0.81
CA SER A 18 0.50 -0.68 2.10
C SER A 18 -0.87 -0.81 2.76
N VAL A 19 -1.96 -0.69 2.00
CA VAL A 19 -3.33 -0.90 2.52
C VAL A 19 -3.49 -2.35 3.00
N LYS A 20 -3.03 -3.33 2.22
CA LYS A 20 -3.11 -4.75 2.64
C LYS A 20 -2.30 -5.01 3.92
N ILE A 21 -1.13 -4.39 4.09
CA ILE A 21 -0.34 -4.51 5.32
C ILE A 21 -1.12 -3.96 6.52
N VAL A 22 -1.76 -2.79 6.39
CA VAL A 22 -2.60 -2.21 7.44
C VAL A 22 -3.73 -3.16 7.81
N ASP A 23 -4.49 -3.65 6.83
CA ASP A 23 -5.61 -4.57 7.06
C ASP A 23 -5.15 -5.85 7.77
N MET A 24 -4.04 -6.44 7.32
CA MET A 24 -3.47 -7.65 7.92
C MET A 24 -3.01 -7.41 9.36
N TYR A 25 -2.37 -6.28 9.63
CA TYR A 25 -1.95 -5.92 10.98
C TYR A 25 -3.14 -5.75 11.93
N LEU A 26 -4.17 -5.02 11.48
CA LEU A 26 -5.39 -4.78 12.25
C LEU A 26 -6.23 -6.05 12.46
N SER A 27 -6.18 -7.00 11.51
CA SER A 27 -6.86 -8.29 11.67
C SER A 27 -6.28 -9.16 12.79
N LYS A 28 -4.99 -8.96 13.12
CA LYS A 28 -4.25 -9.74 14.11
C LYS A 28 -4.04 -9.02 15.44
N THR A 29 -4.23 -7.70 15.48
CA THR A 29 -3.97 -6.86 16.65
C THR A 29 -5.26 -6.28 17.20
N LYS A 30 -5.54 -6.53 18.47
CA LYS A 30 -6.69 -5.92 19.16
C LYS A 30 -6.31 -4.57 19.79
N ASP A 31 -7.31 -3.73 20.00
CA ASP A 31 -7.21 -2.49 20.79
C ASP A 31 -6.12 -1.50 20.30
N VAL A 32 -6.01 -1.30 18.99
CA VAL A 32 -5.12 -0.29 18.42
C VAL A 32 -5.64 1.12 18.74
N ILE A 33 -4.81 1.91 19.39
CA ILE A 33 -5.14 3.29 19.77
C ILE A 33 -5.16 4.16 18.51
N LYS A 34 -6.09 5.12 18.45
CA LYS A 34 -6.27 6.00 17.28
C LYS A 34 -4.98 6.71 16.87
N ASP A 35 -4.19 7.16 17.84
CA ASP A 35 -2.95 7.91 17.59
C ASP A 35 -1.87 7.05 16.93
N ASP A 36 -1.90 5.72 17.12
CA ASP A 36 -0.98 4.78 16.48
C ASP A 36 -1.35 4.47 15.03
N LEU A 37 -2.57 4.80 14.58
CA LEU A 37 -3.04 4.46 13.23
C LEU A 37 -2.27 5.22 12.15
N GLN A 38 -1.90 6.48 12.39
CA GLN A 38 -1.10 7.25 11.44
C GLN A 38 0.32 6.68 11.35
N LEU A 39 0.92 6.34 12.49
CA LEU A 39 2.24 5.69 12.52
C LEU A 39 2.20 4.34 11.79
N LEU A 40 1.17 3.53 12.04
CA LEU A 40 0.93 2.26 11.34
C LEU A 40 0.84 2.46 9.82
N ALA A 41 0.02 3.40 9.37
CA ALA A 41 -0.19 3.67 7.95
C ALA A 41 1.09 4.17 7.26
N SER A 42 1.83 5.07 7.90
CA SER A 42 3.12 5.58 7.40
C SER A 42 4.16 4.47 7.31
N VAL A 43 4.26 3.62 8.33
CA VAL A 43 5.16 2.47 8.34
C VAL A 43 4.76 1.42 7.31
N ALA A 44 3.46 1.17 7.11
CA ALA A 44 2.98 0.24 6.09
C ALA A 44 3.37 0.70 4.68
N ILE A 45 3.28 2.01 4.39
CA ILE A 45 3.79 2.58 3.14
C ILE A 45 5.31 2.42 3.05
N PHE A 46 6.04 2.74 4.12
CA PHE A 46 7.50 2.62 4.14
C PHE A 46 7.98 1.18 3.86
N ILE A 47 7.32 0.17 4.46
CA ILE A 47 7.56 -1.25 4.18
C ILE A 47 7.25 -1.57 2.72
N ALA A 48 6.10 -1.13 2.21
CA ALA A 48 5.70 -1.36 0.82
C ALA A 48 6.69 -0.73 -0.17
N CYS A 49 7.20 0.47 0.11
CA CYS A 49 8.22 1.12 -0.71
C CYS A 49 9.46 0.23 -0.85
N LYS A 50 9.95 -0.34 0.26
CA LYS A 50 11.13 -1.22 0.23
C LYS A 50 10.92 -2.51 -0.57
N PHE A 51 9.67 -2.90 -0.83
CA PHE A 51 9.32 -4.09 -1.58
C PHE A 51 9.01 -3.83 -3.06
N GLU A 52 8.25 -2.77 -3.36
CA GLU A 52 7.71 -2.50 -4.69
C GLU A 52 8.55 -1.48 -5.47
N GLU A 53 9.24 -0.56 -4.79
CA GLU A 53 10.00 0.49 -5.46
C GLU A 53 11.41 0.03 -5.83
N ARG A 54 11.86 0.47 -7.01
CA ARG A 54 13.25 0.26 -7.43
C ARG A 54 14.24 0.99 -6.51
N SER A 55 13.84 2.17 -6.06
CA SER A 55 14.63 3.05 -5.19
C SER A 55 13.71 3.58 -4.09
N PRO A 56 13.53 2.85 -2.98
CA PRO A 56 12.72 3.32 -1.87
C PRO A 56 13.33 4.59 -1.24
N PRO A 57 12.50 5.51 -0.70
CA PRO A 57 13.00 6.68 0.00
C PRO A 57 13.78 6.27 1.26
N LEU A 58 14.78 7.06 1.63
CA LEU A 58 15.45 6.89 2.91
C LEU A 58 14.47 7.28 4.03
N ILE A 59 14.67 6.71 5.22
CA ILE A 59 13.78 6.98 6.37
C ILE A 59 13.76 8.47 6.73
N ASP A 60 14.87 9.20 6.61
CA ASP A 60 14.91 10.64 6.90
C ASP A 60 14.11 11.44 5.85
N ASP A 61 14.23 11.10 4.57
CA ASP A 61 13.44 11.74 3.49
C ASP A 61 11.95 11.43 3.66
N PHE A 62 11.62 10.19 4.04
CA PHE A 62 10.25 9.77 4.30
C PHE A 62 9.63 10.53 5.48
N MET A 63 10.38 10.67 6.57
CA MET A 63 9.96 11.42 7.74
C MET A 63 9.79 12.91 7.46
N TYR A 64 10.66 13.49 6.62
CA TYR A 64 10.55 14.88 6.19
C TYR A 64 9.23 15.16 5.48
N VAL A 65 8.81 14.29 4.55
CA VAL A 65 7.52 14.43 3.87
C VAL A 65 6.33 14.18 4.80
N CYS A 66 6.50 13.35 5.84
CA CYS A 66 5.49 13.16 6.88
C CYS A 66 5.52 14.26 7.96
N GLU A 67 6.11 15.42 7.69
CA GLU A 67 6.20 16.59 8.59
C GLU A 67 6.77 16.26 9.98
N GLU A 68 7.69 15.30 10.06
CA GLU A 68 8.32 14.86 11.32
C GLU A 68 7.31 14.45 12.41
N MET A 69 6.09 14.00 12.02
CA MET A 69 5.06 13.56 12.96
C MET A 69 5.53 12.45 13.92
N PHE A 70 6.54 11.67 13.51
CA PHE A 70 7.08 10.55 14.26
C PHE A 70 8.59 10.62 14.35
N THR A 71 9.14 10.11 15.45
CA THR A 71 10.58 9.92 15.58
C THR A 71 11.06 8.72 14.76
N ARG A 72 12.33 8.75 14.38
CA ARG A 72 13.02 7.63 13.70
C ARG A 72 12.92 6.33 14.50
N GLU A 73 13.00 6.41 15.82
CA GLU A 73 12.89 5.25 16.71
C GLU A 73 11.47 4.67 16.69
N GLN A 74 10.43 5.51 16.68
CA GLN A 74 9.04 5.04 16.55
C GLN A 74 8.81 4.35 15.20
N MET A 75 9.29 4.92 14.10
CA MET A 75 9.20 4.33 12.77
C MET A 75 9.85 2.94 12.72
N ILE A 76 11.09 2.81 13.21
CA ILE A 76 11.83 1.53 13.21
C ILE A 76 11.16 0.50 14.13
N LYS A 77 10.75 0.89 15.34
CA LYS A 77 10.05 -0.02 16.28
C LYS A 77 8.74 -0.53 15.71
N MET A 78 7.96 0.37 15.12
CA MET A 78 6.68 0.01 14.53
C MET A 78 6.88 -0.86 13.28
N GLU A 79 7.89 -0.59 12.46
CA GLU A 79 8.25 -1.44 11.32
C GLU A 79 8.51 -2.89 11.75
N MET A 80 9.37 -3.09 12.74
CA MET A 80 9.64 -4.44 13.28
C MET A 80 8.36 -5.09 13.80
N LYS A 81 7.56 -4.35 14.58
CA LYS A 81 6.29 -4.84 15.13
C LYS A 81 5.31 -5.25 14.03
N VAL A 82 5.17 -4.46 12.97
CA VAL A 82 4.27 -4.74 11.85
C VAL A 82 4.72 -6.02 11.13
N LEU A 83 6.01 -6.12 10.80
CA LEU A 83 6.59 -7.28 10.14
C LEU A 83 6.43 -8.56 10.95
N ASP A 84 6.72 -8.52 12.26
CA ASP A 84 6.51 -9.65 13.17
C ASP A 84 5.04 -10.05 13.23
N THR A 85 4.12 -9.08 13.32
CA THR A 85 2.67 -9.34 13.40
C THR A 85 2.16 -10.02 12.14
N ILE A 86 2.64 -9.61 10.96
CA ILE A 86 2.26 -10.26 9.69
C ILE A 86 3.08 -11.53 9.38
N ASN A 87 3.94 -11.99 10.29
CA ASN A 87 4.85 -13.13 10.11
C ASN A 87 5.80 -12.98 8.91
N TYR A 88 6.20 -11.76 8.56
CA TYR A 88 7.01 -11.44 7.38
C TYR A 88 6.41 -11.92 6.05
N ASP A 89 5.15 -12.33 6.04
CA ASP A 89 4.44 -12.65 4.81
C ASP A 89 4.00 -11.35 4.17
N ILE A 90 4.69 -10.93 3.11
CA ILE A 90 4.41 -9.73 2.32
C ILE A 90 4.09 -10.13 0.86
N GLY A 91 4.06 -11.44 0.56
CA GLY A 91 3.87 -12.01 -0.77
C GLY A 91 2.41 -11.99 -1.26
N PHE A 92 1.60 -11.04 -0.81
CA PHE A 92 0.17 -11.03 -1.05
C PHE A 92 -0.18 -10.80 -2.53
N PRO A 93 -1.22 -11.46 -3.06
CA PRO A 93 -1.76 -11.12 -4.37
C PRO A 93 -2.43 -9.74 -4.32
N LEU A 94 -1.85 -8.76 -5.04
CA LEU A 94 -2.42 -7.41 -5.14
C LEU A 94 -3.46 -7.35 -6.25
N SER A 95 -4.64 -6.79 -5.93
CA SER A 95 -5.74 -6.62 -6.90
C SER A 95 -5.32 -5.77 -8.12
N TYR A 96 -4.48 -4.75 -7.91
CA TYR A 96 -3.93 -3.92 -8.98
C TYR A 96 -3.10 -4.73 -10.00
N ARG A 97 -2.26 -5.67 -9.52
CA ARG A 97 -1.49 -6.58 -10.39
C ARG A 97 -2.41 -7.47 -11.22
N ASN A 98 -3.52 -7.93 -10.63
CA ASN A 98 -4.52 -8.75 -11.34
C ASN A 98 -5.21 -7.96 -12.46
N VAL A 99 -5.62 -6.70 -12.23
CA VAL A 99 -6.21 -5.85 -13.28
C VAL A 99 -5.22 -5.59 -14.41
N ARG A 100 -3.95 -5.31 -14.10
CA ARG A 100 -2.90 -5.15 -15.12
C ARG A 100 -2.71 -6.42 -15.95
N ARG A 101 -2.69 -7.59 -15.30
CA ARG A 101 -2.56 -8.88 -15.98
C ARG A 101 -3.77 -9.16 -16.88
N TYR A 102 -4.98 -8.95 -16.37
CA TYR A 102 -6.21 -9.13 -17.14
C TYR A 102 -6.23 -8.23 -18.38
N ALA A 103 -5.89 -6.95 -18.23
CA ALA A 103 -5.82 -6.01 -19.34
C ALA A 103 -4.84 -6.44 -20.45
N ARG A 104 -3.67 -7.01 -20.08
CA ARG A 104 -2.68 -7.55 -21.03
C ARG A 104 -3.20 -8.79 -21.78
N VAL A 105 -3.87 -9.70 -21.08
CA VAL A 105 -4.43 -10.92 -21.69
C VAL A 105 -5.58 -10.57 -22.64
N CYS A 106 -6.46 -9.64 -22.26
CA CYS A 106 -7.54 -9.18 -23.14
C CYS A 106 -6.99 -8.46 -24.38
N ALA A 107 -5.97 -7.60 -24.21
CA ALA A 107 -5.33 -6.87 -25.30
C ALA A 107 -4.72 -7.79 -26.38
N THR A 108 -4.26 -8.98 -25.98
CA THR A 108 -3.62 -9.94 -26.87
C THR A 108 -4.59 -10.93 -27.52
N ARG A 109 -5.80 -11.11 -26.96
CA ARG A 109 -6.72 -12.18 -27.38
C ARG A 109 -8.01 -11.72 -28.07
N VAL A 110 -8.51 -10.53 -27.79
CA VAL A 110 -9.91 -10.18 -28.15
C VAL A 110 -9.99 -8.87 -28.94
N THR A 111 -9.43 -7.78 -28.43
CA THR A 111 -9.35 -6.45 -29.08
C THR A 111 -8.29 -5.61 -28.35
N LYS A 112 -7.74 -4.54 -28.96
CA LYS A 112 -6.93 -3.56 -28.21
C LYS A 112 -7.75 -3.09 -27.00
N THR A 113 -7.21 -3.25 -25.79
CA THR A 113 -7.88 -2.77 -24.57
C THR A 113 -8.04 -1.25 -24.67
N ASP A 114 -9.29 -0.77 -24.71
CA ASP A 114 -9.57 0.66 -24.74
C ASP A 114 -9.07 1.32 -23.46
N MET A 115 -8.20 2.33 -23.60
CA MET A 115 -7.65 3.07 -22.47
C MET A 115 -8.73 3.59 -21.49
N PRO A 116 -9.88 4.14 -21.94
CA PRO A 116 -10.96 4.54 -21.04
C PRO A 116 -11.48 3.42 -20.12
N LYS A 117 -11.57 2.18 -20.63
CA LYS A 117 -12.03 1.03 -19.83
C LYS A 117 -11.03 0.68 -18.74
N LEU A 118 -9.74 0.72 -19.06
CA LEU A 118 -8.68 0.46 -18.09
C LEU A 118 -8.60 1.56 -17.03
N THR A 119 -8.76 2.83 -17.41
CA THR A 119 -8.82 3.96 -16.47
C THR A 119 -10.01 3.81 -15.52
N LEU A 120 -11.20 3.51 -16.05
CA LEU A 120 -12.39 3.27 -15.23
C LEU A 120 -12.18 2.10 -14.25
N ALA A 121 -11.60 0.99 -14.72
CA ALA A 121 -11.32 -0.17 -13.88
C ALA A 121 -10.33 0.16 -12.75
N ARG A 122 -9.29 0.94 -13.03
CA ARG A 122 -8.34 1.40 -12.00
C ARG A 122 -9.00 2.32 -10.98
N TYR A 123 -9.83 3.25 -11.44
CA TYR A 123 -10.59 4.16 -10.58
C TYR A 123 -11.54 3.41 -9.63
N VAL A 124 -12.33 2.47 -10.15
CA VAL A 124 -13.22 1.63 -9.33
C VAL A 124 -12.41 0.83 -8.31
N LEU A 125 -11.28 0.27 -8.74
CA LEU A 125 -10.42 -0.51 -7.87
C LEU A 125 -9.78 0.33 -6.75
N GLU A 126 -9.34 1.53 -7.05
CA GLU A 126 -8.74 2.40 -6.03
C GLU A 126 -9.80 2.88 -5.03
N THR A 127 -11.00 3.22 -5.50
CA THR A 127 -12.14 3.54 -4.63
C THR A 127 -12.47 2.36 -3.70
N SER A 128 -12.31 1.11 -4.18
CA SER A 128 -12.57 -0.09 -3.36
C SER A 128 -11.70 -0.19 -2.11
N LEU A 129 -10.51 0.44 -2.10
CA LEU A 129 -9.59 0.43 -0.94
C LEU A 129 -10.17 1.13 0.30
N MET A 130 -11.19 1.99 0.13
CA MET A 130 -11.83 2.71 1.23
C MET A 130 -12.94 1.90 1.92
N PHE A 131 -13.42 0.82 1.31
CA PHE A 131 -14.55 0.06 1.82
C PHE A 131 -14.10 -1.19 2.55
N TYR A 132 -14.34 -1.22 3.86
CA TYR A 132 -14.05 -2.35 4.73
C TYR A 132 -14.71 -3.67 4.29
N GLU A 133 -15.86 -3.58 3.62
CA GLU A 133 -16.63 -4.74 3.12
C GLU A 133 -15.87 -5.59 2.09
N TYR A 134 -14.83 -5.04 1.45
CA TYR A 134 -14.02 -5.75 0.46
C TYR A 134 -12.74 -6.36 1.04
N ILE A 135 -12.54 -6.27 2.36
CA ILE A 135 -11.44 -6.94 3.05
C ILE A 135 -11.80 -8.41 3.22
N GLY A 136 -11.01 -9.29 2.59
CA GLY A 136 -11.10 -10.75 2.68
C GLY A 136 -9.97 -11.39 3.46
#